data_AF-A0A453ELK5-F1
#
_entry.id   AF-A0A453ELK5-F1
#
_cell.length_a   1.000
_cell.length_b   1.000
_cell.length_c   1.000
_cell.angle_alpha   90.00
_cell.angle_beta   90.00
_cell.angle_gamma   90.00
#
_symmetry.space_group_name_H-M   'P 1'
#
loop_
_entity.id
_entity.type
_entity.pdbx_description
1 polymer ?
#
loop_
_entity_poly.entity_id
_entity_poly.type
_entity_poly.pdbx_seq_one_letter_code
_entity_poly.pdbx_strand_id
1 'polypeptide(L)'
;MLLGSLLPQQNLTLAASWPGLFVDKQGVYWDVPLSLSADLASVGSSSGLSYHLLLQQNSGEPKCFGGDETNDVPLALLPGLCAKAAISIKRSIDAWRKKEDKLKMVQPYDAFLSDPHVSFTGIVGAVASGSLGDCSKRISVPDETRKSNAFRVFHERNKFAACADLFASVTFTAQHGNFQRLFLDLTRVSARLDISSGSLFLRGASRLAQDFFFSRRPDLETFCDVCPDVIVSLQQQFSQ
;
A
#
# COMPACT_ATOMS: atom_id res chain seq x y z
N MET A 1 -20.14 22.88 12.82
CA MET A 1 -19.13 23.14 13.88
C MET A 1 -17.90 22.31 13.52
N LEU A 2 -16.83 22.95 13.06
CA LEU A 2 -15.69 22.33 12.39
C LEU A 2 -14.81 21.58 13.40
N LEU A 3 -14.82 20.25 13.34
CA LEU A 3 -13.92 19.35 14.07
C LEU A 3 -12.49 19.37 13.46
N GLY A 4 -12.02 20.53 13.00
CA GLY A 4 -10.78 20.66 12.22
C GLY A 4 -9.54 21.01 13.04
N SER A 5 -9.68 21.34 14.34
CA SER A 5 -8.58 21.92 15.13
C SER A 5 -7.99 21.00 16.21
N LEU A 6 -8.46 19.74 16.36
CA LEU A 6 -7.99 18.90 17.46
C LEU A 6 -6.71 18.11 17.15
N LEU A 7 -6.32 17.94 15.88
CA LEU A 7 -5.22 17.04 15.49
C LEU A 7 -4.43 17.58 14.26
N PRO A 8 -3.51 18.54 14.44
CA PRO A 8 -2.80 19.19 13.32
C PRO A 8 -1.91 18.25 12.48
N GLN A 9 -1.66 17.03 12.95
CA GLN A 9 -0.81 16.03 12.28
C GLN A 9 -1.55 14.73 11.94
N GLN A 10 -2.88 14.71 12.02
CA GLN A 10 -3.66 13.51 11.73
C GLN A 10 -4.73 13.82 10.70
N ASN A 11 -4.83 12.94 9.71
CA ASN A 11 -5.88 12.96 8.71
C ASN A 11 -6.94 11.93 9.13
N LEU A 12 -8.14 12.42 9.45
CA LEU A 12 -9.29 11.59 9.77
C LEU A 12 -10.26 11.67 8.59
N THR A 13 -10.52 10.53 7.95
CA THR A 13 -11.55 10.42 6.93
C THR A 13 -12.67 9.52 7.45
N LEU A 14 -13.91 9.96 7.26
CA LEU A 14 -15.08 9.20 7.64
C LEU A 14 -15.99 9.12 6.43
N ALA A 15 -16.25 7.91 5.96
CA ALA A 15 -17.12 7.64 4.84
C ALA A 15 -18.29 6.78 5.31
N ALA A 16 -19.49 7.20 4.89
CA ALA A 16 -20.73 6.50 5.15
C ALA A 16 -21.51 6.41 3.85
N SER A 17 -22.05 5.24 3.55
CA SER A 17 -22.91 5.00 2.40
C SER A 17 -24.13 4.22 2.85
N TRP A 18 -25.31 4.79 2.59
CA TRP A 18 -26.63 4.19 2.84
C TRP A 18 -27.70 4.90 2.00
N PRO A 19 -28.41 4.19 1.11
CA PRO A 19 -27.97 2.99 0.39
C PRO A 19 -26.84 3.35 -0.61
N GLY A 20 -25.89 2.44 -0.80
CA GLY A 20 -24.75 2.63 -1.70
C GLY A 20 -24.72 1.61 -2.84
N LEU A 21 -24.05 1.93 -3.94
CA LEU A 21 -23.83 0.99 -5.04
C LEU A 21 -22.34 0.62 -5.10
N PHE A 22 -22.05 -0.68 -5.13
CA PHE A 22 -20.70 -1.21 -5.28
C PHE A 22 -20.57 -1.93 -6.62
N VAL A 23 -19.43 -1.77 -7.28
CA VAL A 23 -19.14 -2.46 -8.53
C VAL A 23 -18.03 -3.48 -8.26
N ASP A 24 -18.31 -4.74 -8.53
CA ASP A 24 -17.32 -5.81 -8.40
C ASP A 24 -16.31 -5.80 -9.56
N LYS A 25 -15.22 -6.56 -9.43
CA LYS A 25 -14.17 -6.73 -10.43
C LYS A 25 -14.72 -7.20 -11.79
N GLN A 26 -15.84 -7.93 -11.78
CA GLN A 26 -16.54 -8.43 -12.96
C GLN A 26 -17.51 -7.39 -13.57
N GLY A 27 -17.58 -6.18 -13.01
CA GLY A 27 -18.48 -5.12 -13.47
C GLY A 27 -19.93 -5.28 -13.00
N VAL A 28 -20.19 -6.21 -12.07
CA VAL A 28 -21.53 -6.46 -11.52
C VAL A 28 -21.84 -5.45 -10.43
N TYR A 29 -23.05 -4.91 -10.44
CA TYR A 29 -23.53 -3.96 -9.46
C TYR A 29 -24.15 -4.65 -8.25
N TRP A 30 -23.79 -4.18 -7.07
CA TRP A 30 -24.25 -4.69 -5.78
C TRP A 30 -24.82 -3.55 -4.96
N ASP A 31 -26.02 -3.75 -4.43
CA ASP A 31 -26.61 -2.85 -3.45
C ASP A 31 -25.93 -3.07 -2.09
N VAL A 32 -25.48 -1.98 -1.49
CA VAL A 32 -24.80 -1.94 -0.20
C VAL A 32 -25.75 -1.30 0.81
N PRO A 33 -26.34 -2.08 1.73
CA PRO A 33 -27.32 -1.55 2.68
C PRO A 33 -26.68 -0.50 3.57
N LEU A 34 -25.69 -0.88 4.40
CA LEU A 34 -24.85 0.03 5.18
C LEU A 34 -23.38 -0.29 4.97
N SER A 35 -22.60 0.71 4.60
CA SER A 35 -21.14 0.66 4.75
C SER A 35 -20.68 1.93 5.45
N LEU A 36 -20.05 1.75 6.60
CA LEU A 36 -19.43 2.78 7.42
C LEU A 36 -17.94 2.48 7.48
N SER A 37 -17.10 3.47 7.19
CA SER A 37 -15.66 3.37 7.38
C SER A 37 -15.11 4.64 8.01
N ALA A 38 -14.30 4.48 9.04
CA ALA A 38 -13.51 5.53 9.65
C ALA A 38 -12.04 5.18 9.48
N ASP A 39 -11.27 6.09 8.90
CA ASP A 39 -9.85 5.92 8.65
C ASP A 39 -9.05 7.07 9.25
N LEU A 40 -8.04 6.74 10.03
CA LEU A 40 -7.19 7.67 10.74
C LEU A 40 -5.74 7.43 10.35
N ALA A 41 -5.16 8.37 9.63
CA ALA A 41 -3.78 8.31 9.17
C ALA A 41 -2.96 9.45 9.79
N SER A 42 -1.71 9.17 10.18
CA SER A 42 -0.77 10.22 10.53
C SER A 42 -0.31 10.96 9.26
N VAL A 43 -0.25 12.28 9.31
CA VAL A 43 0.38 13.09 8.26
C VAL A 43 1.90 12.90 8.37
N GLY A 44 2.45 12.09 7.46
CA GLY A 44 3.85 11.68 7.52
C GLY A 44 4.83 12.84 7.34
N SER A 45 5.88 12.88 8.18
CA SER A 45 7.06 13.70 7.95
C SER A 45 7.95 13.11 6.84
N SER A 46 8.87 13.89 6.26
CA SER A 46 9.80 13.44 5.21
C SER A 46 10.65 12.22 5.62
N SER A 47 10.91 12.09 6.91
CA SER A 47 11.48 10.92 7.58
C SER A 47 10.84 10.79 8.96
N GLY A 48 10.11 9.71 9.22
CA GLY A 48 9.41 9.53 10.49
C GLY A 48 8.57 8.26 10.58
N LEU A 49 7.96 8.10 11.76
CA LEU A 49 6.94 7.08 12.00
C LEU A 49 5.62 7.54 11.40
N SER A 50 4.92 6.63 10.75
CA SER A 50 3.58 6.85 10.24
C SER A 50 2.68 5.68 10.62
N TYR A 51 1.45 5.98 11.01
CA TYR A 51 0.45 4.97 11.35
C TYR A 51 -0.85 5.23 10.60
N HIS A 52 -1.62 4.17 10.41
CA HIS A 52 -2.88 4.18 9.67
C HIS A 52 -3.84 3.19 10.34
N LEU A 53 -4.99 3.67 10.80
CA LEU A 53 -5.99 2.88 11.52
C LEU A 53 -7.31 2.98 10.77
N LEU A 54 -7.73 1.88 10.16
CA LEU A 54 -8.98 1.77 9.41
C LEU A 54 -9.97 0.91 10.21
N LEU A 55 -11.15 1.44 10.48
CA LEU A 55 -12.29 0.70 11.00
C LEU A 55 -13.39 0.71 9.94
N GLN A 56 -13.84 -0.48 9.53
CA GLN A 56 -14.90 -0.67 8.56
C GLN A 56 -16.01 -1.51 9.18
N GLN A 57 -17.24 -1.05 9.10
CA GLN A 57 -18.44 -1.76 9.50
C GLN A 57 -19.41 -1.84 8.33
N ASN A 58 -19.68 -3.05 7.88
CA ASN A 58 -20.70 -3.32 6.89
C ASN A 58 -21.88 -4.02 7.57
N SER A 59 -23.10 -3.63 7.21
CA SER A 59 -24.32 -4.25 7.75
C SER A 59 -25.35 -4.46 6.64
N GLY A 60 -26.17 -5.48 6.83
CA GLY A 60 -27.16 -5.95 5.86
C GLY A 60 -26.60 -6.98 4.89
N GLU A 61 -27.52 -7.57 4.12
CA GLU A 61 -27.22 -8.55 3.08
C GLU A 61 -27.12 -7.83 1.73
N PRO A 62 -25.95 -7.83 1.07
CA PRO A 62 -25.78 -7.17 -0.21
C PRO A 62 -26.59 -7.89 -1.29
N LYS A 63 -27.32 -7.13 -2.11
CA LYS A 63 -28.16 -7.69 -3.17
C LYS A 63 -27.53 -7.43 -4.53
N CYS A 64 -27.40 -8.47 -5.33
CA CYS A 64 -26.91 -8.36 -6.70
C CYS A 64 -27.98 -7.68 -7.57
N PHE A 65 -27.60 -6.67 -8.34
CA PHE A 65 -28.49 -6.00 -9.28
C PHE A 65 -28.38 -6.67 -10.66
N GLY A 66 -29.39 -7.47 -11.02
CA GLY A 66 -29.50 -8.07 -12.36
C GLY A 66 -28.63 -9.31 -12.63
N GLY A 67 -28.07 -9.95 -11.60
CA GLY A 67 -27.32 -11.21 -11.73
C GLY A 67 -28.10 -12.43 -11.23
N ASP A 68 -27.71 -13.62 -11.71
CA ASP A 68 -28.21 -14.91 -11.24
C ASP A 68 -27.81 -15.15 -9.76
N GLU A 69 -28.65 -15.81 -8.96
CA GLU A 69 -28.47 -16.00 -7.51
C GLU A 69 -27.22 -16.82 -7.13
N THR A 70 -26.50 -17.34 -8.13
CA THR A 70 -25.30 -18.18 -7.99
C THR A 70 -23.99 -17.40 -7.82
N ASN A 71 -24.00 -16.08 -7.97
CA ASN A 71 -22.77 -15.28 -7.80
C ASN A 71 -22.44 -15.13 -6.32
N ASP A 72 -21.29 -15.68 -5.92
CA ASP A 72 -20.75 -15.51 -4.57
C ASP A 72 -20.60 -14.02 -4.23
N VAL A 73 -21.14 -13.63 -3.07
CA VAL A 73 -21.08 -12.25 -2.58
C VAL A 73 -19.62 -11.80 -2.46
N PRO A 74 -19.25 -10.62 -3.00
CA PRO A 74 -17.89 -10.11 -2.89
C PRO A 74 -17.45 -10.04 -1.42
N LEU A 75 -16.28 -10.57 -1.10
CA LEU A 75 -15.71 -10.54 0.25
C LEU A 75 -15.61 -9.11 0.83
N ALA A 76 -15.58 -8.10 -0.04
CA ALA A 76 -15.59 -6.68 0.29
C ALA A 76 -16.91 -6.22 0.96
N LEU A 77 -18.03 -6.86 0.65
CA LEU A 77 -19.38 -6.49 1.07
C LEU A 77 -19.93 -7.35 2.21
N LEU A 78 -19.20 -8.39 2.63
CA LEU A 78 -19.64 -9.25 3.71
C LEU A 78 -19.91 -8.45 4.99
N PRO A 79 -21.05 -8.72 5.67
CA PRO A 79 -21.43 -8.00 6.87
C PRO A 79 -20.48 -8.32 8.02
N GLY A 80 -20.20 -7.32 8.84
CA GLY A 80 -19.34 -7.45 10.01
C GLY A 80 -18.46 -6.24 10.25
N LEU A 81 -17.63 -6.34 11.28
CA LEU A 81 -16.68 -5.32 11.71
C LEU A 81 -15.28 -5.75 11.32
N CYS A 82 -14.56 -4.92 10.59
CA CYS A 82 -13.16 -5.10 10.24
C CYS A 82 -12.34 -3.93 10.77
N ALA A 83 -11.29 -4.21 11.51
CA ALA A 83 -10.30 -3.23 11.94
C ALA A 83 -8.97 -3.57 11.26
N LYS A 84 -8.28 -2.59 10.70
CA LYS A 84 -6.92 -2.72 10.18
C LYS A 84 -6.05 -1.63 10.80
N ALA A 85 -4.86 -2.01 11.20
CA ALA A 85 -3.86 -1.10 11.72
C ALA A 85 -2.55 -1.34 10.96
N ALA A 86 -1.97 -0.29 10.41
CA ALA A 86 -0.66 -0.32 9.80
C ALA A 86 0.25 0.70 10.49
N ILE A 87 1.48 0.29 10.76
CA ILE A 87 2.55 1.16 11.26
C ILE A 87 3.72 1.04 10.30
N SER A 88 4.37 2.16 10.01
CA SER A 88 5.52 2.21 9.12
C SER A 88 6.52 3.24 9.59
N ILE A 89 7.79 3.01 9.27
CA ILE A 89 8.87 3.95 9.50
C ILE A 89 9.48 4.24 8.15
N LYS A 90 9.43 5.51 7.75
CA LYS A 90 10.03 6.02 6.53
C LYS A 90 11.34 6.71 6.87
N ARG A 91 12.40 6.34 6.16
CA ARG A 91 13.72 7.00 6.21
C ARG A 91 14.14 7.38 4.81
N SER A 92 14.41 8.66 4.61
CA SER A 92 14.96 9.21 3.37
C SER A 92 16.36 9.73 3.65
N ILE A 93 17.32 9.38 2.78
CA ILE A 93 18.71 9.79 2.83
C ILE A 93 19.04 10.38 1.47
N ASP A 94 19.49 11.63 1.45
CA ASP A 94 20.01 12.26 0.25
C ASP A 94 21.49 11.89 0.11
N ALA A 95 21.80 10.97 -0.80
CA ALA A 95 23.15 10.50 -1.05
C ALA A 95 24.01 11.58 -1.74
N TRP A 96 23.39 12.40 -2.59
CA TRP A 96 24.07 13.48 -3.27
C TRP A 96 23.08 14.60 -3.59
N ARG A 97 23.50 15.84 -3.37
CA ARG A 97 22.77 17.03 -3.83
C ARG A 97 23.79 18.06 -4.25
N LYS A 98 23.83 18.40 -5.53
CA LYS A 98 24.68 19.48 -6.02
C LYS A 98 23.91 20.78 -5.90
N LYS A 99 24.33 21.64 -4.98
CA LYS A 99 24.01 23.06 -5.06
C LYS A 99 24.90 23.65 -6.15
N GLU A 100 24.49 23.55 -7.41
CA GLU A 100 25.12 24.34 -8.46
C GLU A 100 24.85 25.82 -8.19
N ASP A 101 25.86 26.67 -8.43
CA ASP A 101 25.65 28.11 -8.54
C ASP A 101 24.68 28.34 -9.70
N LYS A 102 23.40 28.52 -9.36
CA LYS A 102 22.35 28.82 -10.33
C LYS A 102 22.80 30.03 -11.14
N LEU A 103 22.70 29.96 -12.46
CA LEU A 103 22.93 31.12 -13.32
C LEU A 103 22.08 32.27 -12.77
N LYS A 104 22.73 33.32 -12.26
CA LYS A 104 22.14 34.40 -11.44
C LYS A 104 20.96 35.16 -12.10
N MET A 105 20.61 34.83 -13.34
CA MET A 105 19.59 35.52 -14.15
C MET A 105 18.38 34.65 -14.56
N VAL A 106 18.31 33.35 -14.23
CA VAL A 106 17.17 32.50 -14.61
C VAL A 106 16.55 31.85 -13.38
N GLN A 107 15.30 32.24 -13.08
CA GLN A 107 14.51 31.60 -12.04
C GLN A 107 14.07 30.21 -12.56
N PRO A 108 14.34 29.13 -11.83
CA PRO A 108 13.86 27.81 -12.23
C PRO A 108 12.34 27.78 -12.19
N TYR A 109 11.71 27.06 -13.13
CA TYR A 109 10.24 26.91 -13.16
C TYR A 109 9.68 26.32 -11.86
N ASP A 110 10.48 25.51 -11.14
CA ASP A 110 10.20 25.04 -9.79
C ASP A 110 11.50 25.03 -8.95
N ALA A 111 11.50 25.74 -7.81
CA ALA A 111 12.65 25.85 -6.92
C ALA A 111 12.94 24.58 -6.11
N PHE A 112 11.96 23.66 -5.96
CA PHE A 112 12.16 22.40 -5.26
C PHE A 112 12.82 21.33 -6.14
N LEU A 113 12.66 21.45 -7.45
CA LEU A 113 13.22 20.53 -8.44
C LEU A 113 14.50 21.06 -9.11
N SER A 114 14.94 22.27 -8.77
CA SER A 114 16.13 22.87 -9.39
C SER A 114 17.45 22.18 -9.01
N ASP A 115 17.47 21.46 -7.89
CA ASP A 115 18.71 20.89 -7.37
C ASP A 115 18.81 19.42 -7.81
N PRO A 116 19.78 19.07 -8.68
CA PRO A 116 19.99 17.68 -9.04
C PRO A 116 20.43 16.91 -7.78
N HIS A 117 19.70 15.84 -7.51
CA HIS A 117 19.87 15.06 -6.30
C HIS A 117 19.70 13.57 -6.57
N VAL A 118 20.43 12.79 -5.79
CA VAL A 118 20.27 11.34 -5.69
C VAL A 118 19.84 11.07 -4.26
N SER A 119 18.70 10.43 -4.10
CA SER A 119 18.16 10.10 -2.80
C SER A 119 17.67 8.66 -2.74
N PHE A 120 17.74 8.12 -1.54
CA PHE A 120 17.36 6.77 -1.21
C PHE A 120 16.33 6.84 -0.09
N THR A 121 15.16 6.24 -0.33
CA THR A 121 14.07 6.21 0.64
C THR A 121 13.69 4.78 0.94
N GLY A 122 13.85 4.36 2.19
CA GLY A 122 13.39 3.08 2.70
C GLY A 122 12.15 3.24 3.57
N ILE A 123 11.22 2.31 3.45
CA ILE A 123 10.03 2.18 4.28
C ILE A 123 9.99 0.74 4.78
N VAL A 124 9.82 0.56 6.08
CA VAL A 124 9.54 -0.75 6.68
C VAL A 124 8.35 -0.59 7.61
N GLY A 125 7.43 -1.55 7.57
CA GLY A 125 6.21 -1.48 8.35
C GLY A 125 5.60 -2.84 8.66
N ALA A 126 4.58 -2.79 9.50
CA ALA A 126 3.77 -3.92 9.91
C ALA A 126 2.30 -3.56 9.71
N VAL A 127 1.50 -4.55 9.32
CA VAL A 127 0.05 -4.43 9.20
C VAL A 127 -0.59 -5.55 10.00
N ALA A 128 -1.57 -5.19 10.83
CA ALA A 128 -2.44 -6.12 11.52
C ALA A 128 -3.89 -5.84 11.10
N SER A 129 -4.68 -6.88 10.93
CA SER A 129 -6.12 -6.73 10.76
C SER A 129 -6.89 -7.75 11.58
N GLY A 130 -8.02 -7.31 12.11
CA GLY A 130 -9.01 -8.14 12.77
C GLY A 130 -10.34 -7.99 12.06
N SER A 131 -11.13 -9.05 12.06
CA SER A 131 -12.47 -9.10 11.48
C SER A 131 -13.37 -9.95 12.35
N LEU A 132 -14.60 -9.50 12.52
CA LEU A 132 -15.61 -10.09 13.39
C LEU A 132 -16.94 -10.14 12.65
N GLY A 133 -17.58 -11.30 12.67
CA GLY A 133 -18.79 -11.59 11.91
C GLY A 133 -18.49 -12.29 10.58
N ASP A 134 -19.38 -12.19 9.61
CA ASP A 134 -19.23 -12.90 8.34
C ASP A 134 -18.07 -12.35 7.50
N CYS A 135 -17.63 -11.11 7.76
CA CYS A 135 -16.40 -10.54 7.20
C CYS A 135 -15.13 -11.29 7.61
N SER A 136 -15.16 -12.16 8.64
CA SER A 136 -14.05 -13.05 8.97
C SER A 136 -13.68 -14.02 7.84
N LYS A 137 -14.64 -14.35 6.96
CA LYS A 137 -14.39 -15.14 5.76
C LYS A 137 -13.41 -14.47 4.79
N ARG A 138 -13.29 -13.13 4.83
CA ARG A 138 -12.30 -12.37 4.04
C ARG A 138 -10.86 -12.77 4.36
N ILE A 139 -10.60 -13.18 5.61
CA ILE A 139 -9.26 -13.57 6.07
C ILE A 139 -9.07 -15.10 5.98
N SER A 140 -10.16 -15.88 5.95
CA SER A 140 -10.08 -17.34 5.83
C SER A 140 -9.90 -17.83 4.39
N VAL A 141 -10.45 -17.12 3.39
CA VAL A 141 -10.26 -17.49 1.98
C VAL A 141 -8.85 -17.04 1.55
N PRO A 142 -8.00 -17.96 1.05
CA PRO A 142 -6.81 -17.57 0.33
C PRO A 142 -7.28 -16.86 -0.94
N ASP A 143 -7.24 -15.53 -0.93
CA ASP A 143 -7.43 -14.74 -2.13
C ASP A 143 -6.42 -15.25 -3.17
N GLU A 144 -6.88 -15.76 -4.32
CA GLU A 144 -5.99 -16.27 -5.38
C GLU A 144 -4.99 -15.21 -5.85
N THR A 145 -5.30 -13.93 -5.62
CA THR A 145 -4.40 -12.79 -5.88
C THR A 145 -3.41 -12.46 -4.77
N ARG A 146 -3.54 -13.06 -3.57
CA ARG A 146 -2.60 -12.88 -2.45
C ARG A 146 -2.38 -14.21 -1.72
N LYS A 147 -1.38 -14.96 -2.16
CA LYS A 147 -0.72 -16.05 -1.39
C LYS A 147 -0.07 -15.54 -0.09
N SER A 148 -0.56 -14.49 0.58
CA SER A 148 0.10 -13.91 1.76
C SER A 148 0.06 -14.85 2.97
N ASN A 149 1.23 -15.37 3.35
CA ASN A 149 1.46 -16.19 4.55
C ASN A 149 1.53 -15.35 5.83
N ALA A 150 0.66 -14.33 5.94
CA ALA A 150 0.49 -13.55 7.17
C ALA A 150 0.18 -14.49 8.34
N PHE A 151 0.60 -14.15 9.56
CA PHE A 151 0.19 -14.88 10.76
C PHE A 151 -1.33 -14.74 10.89
N ARG A 152 -2.08 -15.81 10.63
CA ARG A 152 -3.55 -15.83 10.63
C ARG A 152 -4.05 -16.64 11.81
N VAL A 153 -5.00 -16.09 12.55
CA VAL A 153 -5.76 -16.78 13.59
C VAL A 153 -7.22 -16.74 13.19
N PHE A 154 -7.84 -17.91 13.05
CA PHE A 154 -9.26 -18.03 12.74
C PHE A 154 -9.95 -18.77 13.89
N HIS A 155 -11.08 -18.23 14.34
CA HIS A 155 -11.91 -18.83 15.35
C HIS A 155 -13.35 -18.93 14.84
N GLU A 156 -13.66 -20.07 14.22
CA GLU A 156 -14.92 -20.34 13.52
C GLU A 156 -16.15 -20.13 14.42
N ARG A 157 -16.09 -20.65 15.65
CA ARG A 157 -17.19 -20.56 16.62
C ARG A 157 -17.56 -19.12 17.00
N ASN A 158 -16.60 -18.19 16.93
CA ASN A 158 -16.82 -16.79 17.27
C ASN A 158 -16.85 -15.87 16.03
N LYS A 159 -16.83 -16.46 14.83
CA LYS A 159 -16.70 -15.76 13.54
C LYS A 159 -15.65 -14.64 13.58
N PHE A 160 -14.50 -14.95 14.15
CA PHE A 160 -13.41 -13.99 14.34
C PHE A 160 -12.20 -14.44 13.55
N ALA A 161 -11.57 -13.50 12.84
CA ALA A 161 -10.30 -13.74 12.17
C ALA A 161 -9.36 -12.56 12.39
N ALA A 162 -8.11 -12.84 12.72
CA ALA A 162 -7.05 -11.85 12.80
C ALA A 162 -5.89 -12.26 11.88
N CYS A 163 -5.23 -11.30 11.27
CA CYS A 163 -3.97 -11.52 10.57
C CYS A 163 -2.94 -10.43 10.83
N ALA A 164 -1.66 -10.77 10.79
CA ALA A 164 -0.56 -9.83 10.87
C ALA A 164 0.53 -10.14 9.84
N ASP A 165 1.07 -9.11 9.21
CA ASP A 165 2.14 -9.22 8.21
C ASP A 165 3.08 -8.01 8.28
N LEU A 166 4.23 -8.13 7.61
CA LEU A 166 5.20 -7.06 7.42
C LEU A 166 5.19 -6.59 5.97
N PHE A 167 5.58 -5.35 5.73
CA PHE A 167 5.82 -4.83 4.40
C PHE A 167 7.08 -3.96 4.40
N ALA A 168 7.74 -3.89 3.26
CA ALA A 168 8.91 -3.03 3.11
C ALA A 168 8.98 -2.52 1.68
N SER A 169 9.39 -1.27 1.51
CA SER A 169 9.66 -0.72 0.19
C SER A 169 10.93 0.09 0.20
N VAL A 170 11.71 -0.04 -0.86
CA VAL A 170 12.94 0.72 -1.08
C VAL A 170 12.80 1.47 -2.39
N THR A 171 12.95 2.78 -2.35
CA THR A 171 12.89 3.65 -3.51
C THR A 171 14.22 4.36 -3.69
N PHE A 172 14.82 4.16 -4.85
CA PHE A 172 15.97 4.93 -5.32
C PHE A 172 15.48 5.96 -6.34
N THR A 173 15.85 7.22 -6.13
CA THR A 173 15.50 8.32 -7.04
C THR A 173 16.76 9.08 -7.40
N ALA A 174 17.05 9.16 -8.70
CA ALA A 174 18.12 9.96 -9.26
C ALA A 174 17.51 11.02 -10.18
N GLN A 175 17.81 12.28 -9.90
CA GLN A 175 17.35 13.41 -10.66
C GLN A 175 18.55 14.16 -11.25
N HIS A 176 18.51 14.38 -12.55
CA HIS A 176 19.50 15.14 -13.29
C HIS A 176 18.85 16.36 -13.98
N GLY A 177 19.51 17.52 -13.86
CA GLY A 177 19.12 18.79 -14.49
C GLY A 177 18.74 19.90 -13.50
N ASN A 178 18.64 21.15 -13.96
CA ASN A 178 18.58 22.37 -13.12
C ASN A 178 17.36 23.28 -13.45
N PHE A 179 16.38 22.81 -14.23
CA PHE A 179 15.17 23.59 -14.57
C PHE A 179 15.45 24.99 -15.18
N GLN A 180 16.56 25.14 -15.91
CA GLN A 180 17.01 26.34 -16.62
C GLN A 180 17.06 26.22 -18.15
N ARG A 181 16.90 25.01 -18.73
CA ARG A 181 16.98 24.75 -20.18
C ARG A 181 15.64 24.30 -20.76
N LEU A 182 15.42 24.62 -22.03
CA LEU A 182 14.17 24.32 -22.75
C LEU A 182 13.99 22.81 -23.09
N PHE A 183 15.08 22.05 -23.22
CA PHE A 183 15.06 20.63 -23.58
C PHE A 183 16.01 19.80 -22.72
N LEU A 184 15.63 18.54 -22.40
CA LEU A 184 16.41 17.55 -21.63
C LEU A 184 16.80 18.00 -20.22
N ASP A 185 16.06 18.94 -19.66
CA ASP A 185 16.47 19.63 -18.44
C ASP A 185 15.95 19.02 -17.14
N LEU A 186 15.03 18.07 -17.24
CA LEU A 186 14.73 17.16 -16.14
C LEU A 186 14.70 15.74 -16.68
N THR A 187 15.70 14.95 -16.29
CA THR A 187 15.64 13.49 -16.37
C THR A 187 15.63 12.95 -14.96
N ARG A 188 14.48 12.41 -14.54
CA ARG A 188 14.32 11.76 -13.25
C ARG A 188 14.07 10.28 -13.46
N VAL A 189 14.94 9.47 -12.90
CA VAL A 189 14.80 8.02 -12.87
C VAL A 189 14.48 7.63 -11.44
N SER A 190 13.42 6.85 -11.25
CA SER A 190 13.18 6.20 -9.97
C SER A 190 12.90 4.73 -10.12
N ALA A 191 13.51 3.95 -9.25
CA ALA A 191 13.32 2.52 -9.13
C ALA A 191 12.79 2.24 -7.72
N ARG A 192 11.63 1.59 -7.63
CA ARG A 192 11.00 1.19 -6.38
C ARG A 192 10.92 -0.33 -6.35
N LEU A 193 11.44 -0.89 -5.27
CA LEU A 193 11.28 -2.28 -4.88
C LEU A 193 10.22 -2.32 -3.78
N ASP A 194 9.20 -3.16 -3.93
CA ASP A 194 8.13 -3.31 -2.96
C ASP A 194 8.00 -4.77 -2.54
N ILE A 195 8.02 -5.00 -1.23
CA ILE A 195 7.78 -6.29 -0.59
C ILE A 195 6.43 -6.16 0.09
N SER A 196 5.41 -6.65 -0.62
CA SER A 196 4.01 -6.60 -0.17
C SER A 196 3.73 -7.49 1.05
N SER A 197 4.52 -8.55 1.27
CA SER A 197 4.36 -9.51 2.37
C SER A 197 5.70 -10.02 2.86
N GLY A 198 6.10 -9.58 4.04
CA GLY A 198 7.36 -9.96 4.67
C GLY A 198 7.35 -11.41 5.18
N SER A 199 6.20 -11.91 5.62
CA SER A 199 6.05 -13.31 6.01
C SER A 199 6.28 -14.29 4.84
N LEU A 200 5.78 -13.96 3.65
CA LEU A 200 6.10 -14.68 2.43
C LEU A 200 7.59 -14.61 2.11
N PHE A 201 8.14 -13.40 2.10
CA PHE A 201 9.53 -13.17 1.78
C PHE A 201 10.47 -13.97 2.69
N LEU A 202 10.25 -13.96 4.02
CA LEU A 202 11.07 -14.71 4.97
C LEU A 202 10.93 -16.23 4.81
N ARG A 203 9.72 -16.73 4.51
CA ARG A 203 9.50 -18.15 4.24
C ARG A 203 10.18 -18.59 2.95
N GLY A 204 10.05 -17.82 1.87
CA GLY A 204 10.73 -18.07 0.61
C GLY A 204 12.25 -18.02 0.80
N ALA A 205 12.77 -16.99 1.47
CA ALA A 205 14.20 -16.82 1.72
C ALA A 205 14.78 -17.96 2.58
N SER A 206 14.08 -18.38 3.64
CA SER A 206 14.50 -19.52 4.48
C SER A 206 14.50 -20.84 3.71
N ARG A 207 13.49 -21.08 2.85
CA ARG A 207 13.46 -22.25 1.96
C ARG A 207 14.61 -22.22 0.95
N LEU A 208 14.84 -21.09 0.27
CA LEU A 208 15.97 -20.94 -0.66
C LEU A 208 17.32 -21.14 0.04
N ALA A 209 17.48 -20.62 1.26
CA ALA A 209 18.68 -20.83 2.04
C ALA A 209 18.87 -22.31 2.38
N GLN A 210 17.82 -23.00 2.84
CA GLN A 210 17.86 -24.44 3.10
C GLN A 210 18.18 -25.24 1.84
N ASP A 211 17.54 -24.95 0.71
CA ASP A 211 17.80 -25.63 -0.56
C ASP A 211 19.24 -25.42 -1.01
N PHE A 212 19.78 -24.22 -0.85
CA PHE A 212 21.18 -23.93 -1.12
C PHE A 212 22.13 -24.71 -0.18
N PHE A 213 21.85 -24.72 1.13
CA PHE A 213 22.64 -25.48 2.12
C PHE A 213 22.64 -26.99 1.84
N PHE A 214 21.50 -27.54 1.41
CA PHE A 214 21.36 -28.96 1.09
C PHE A 214 21.66 -29.29 -0.39
N SER A 215 22.18 -28.33 -1.17
CA SER A 215 22.47 -28.48 -2.61
C SER A 215 21.29 -29.03 -3.43
N ARG A 216 20.06 -28.68 -3.02
CA ARG A 216 18.83 -28.98 -3.76
C ARG A 216 18.58 -27.89 -4.80
N ARG A 217 17.94 -28.26 -5.91
CA ARG A 217 17.54 -27.27 -6.92
C ARG A 217 16.44 -26.39 -6.32
N PRO A 218 16.60 -25.06 -6.31
CA PRO A 218 15.58 -24.16 -5.81
C PRO A 218 14.34 -24.26 -6.70
N ASP A 219 13.19 -24.32 -6.06
CA ASP A 219 11.91 -24.35 -6.76
C ASP A 219 11.54 -22.96 -7.30
N LEU A 220 10.98 -22.92 -8.51
CA LEU A 220 10.69 -21.68 -9.23
C LEU A 220 9.58 -20.89 -8.52
N GLU A 221 8.63 -21.58 -7.90
CA GLU A 221 7.60 -20.95 -7.07
C GLU A 221 8.19 -20.27 -5.83
N THR A 222 9.18 -20.91 -5.20
CA THR A 222 9.86 -20.35 -4.01
C THR A 222 10.70 -19.12 -4.38
N PHE A 223 11.23 -19.06 -5.60
CA PHE A 223 11.90 -17.87 -6.12
C PHE A 223 10.90 -16.73 -6.35
N CYS A 224 9.75 -17.00 -6.96
CA CYS A 224 8.68 -16.02 -7.15
C CYS A 224 8.15 -15.46 -5.83
N ASP A 225 8.08 -16.28 -4.77
CA ASP A 225 7.67 -15.85 -3.42
C ASP A 225 8.66 -14.85 -2.77
N VAL A 226 9.92 -14.80 -3.24
CA VAL A 226 10.98 -13.92 -2.71
C VAL A 226 11.15 -12.66 -3.56
N CYS A 227 10.76 -12.70 -4.83
CA CYS A 227 10.94 -11.57 -5.74
C CYS A 227 10.08 -10.36 -5.31
N PRO A 228 10.70 -9.21 -4.99
CA PRO A 228 9.94 -7.99 -4.76
C PRO A 228 9.36 -7.47 -6.08
N ASP A 229 8.23 -6.77 -5.99
CA ASP A 229 7.67 -6.04 -7.12
C ASP A 229 8.60 -4.86 -7.46
N VAL A 230 8.99 -4.76 -8.74
CA VAL A 230 9.89 -3.71 -9.22
C VAL A 230 9.13 -2.75 -10.10
N ILE A 231 9.03 -1.50 -9.66
CA ILE A 231 8.43 -0.41 -10.43
C ILE A 231 9.55 0.55 -10.82
N VAL A 232 9.78 0.68 -12.12
CA VAL A 232 10.73 1.67 -12.67
C VAL A 232 9.92 2.76 -13.36
N SER A 233 10.19 4.01 -13.02
CA SER A 233 9.57 5.17 -13.65
C SER A 233 10.64 6.12 -14.16
N LEU A 234 10.51 6.48 -15.43
CA LEU A 234 11.30 7.52 -16.08
C LEU A 234 10.38 8.72 -16.27
N GLN A 235 10.77 9.86 -15.72
CA GLN A 235 10.10 11.13 -15.94
C GLN A 235 11.04 12.05 -16.70
N GLN A 236 10.55 12.52 -17.85
CA GLN A 236 11.22 13.49 -18.69
C GLN A 236 10.28 14.66 -18.93
N GLN A 237 10.76 15.87 -18.67
CA GLN A 237 10.01 17.09 -18.98
C GLN A 237 10.48 17.66 -20.31
N PHE A 238 9.52 17.99 -21.18
CA PHE A 238 9.71 18.74 -22.41
C PHE A 238 8.99 20.07 -22.24
N SER A 239 9.74 21.17 -22.31
CA SER A 239 9.18 22.52 -22.31
C SER A 239 8.92 22.91 -23.77
N GLN A 240 7.68 23.20 -24.14
CA GLN A 240 7.34 23.87 -25.41
C GLN A 240 7.47 25.38 -25.24
#